data_AF-E8LHW6-F1
#
_entry.id   AF-E8LHW6-F1
#
_cell.length_a   1.000
_cell.length_b   1.000
_cell.length_c   1.000
_cell.angle_alpha   90.00
_cell.angle_beta   90.00
_cell.angle_gamma   90.00
#
_symmetry.space_group_name_H-M   'P 1'
#
loop_
_entity.id
_entity.type
_entity.pdbx_description
1 polymer ?
#
loop_
_entity_poly.entity_id
_entity_poly.type
_entity_poly.pdbx_seq_one_letter_code
_entity_poly.pdbx_strand_id
1 'polypeptide(L)'
;MNSTIIIMFSVIIATVIVGLAPAFGKKAAKKQSSSTSEYFLGSRGLGVVLTFFTSMATWYSSSLFLGGVAEVYRGGVEWSFAFTSSALAGLVFFLVAPIIRRVAGNKNYVTQADFFSDKLHSST
;
A
#
# COMPACT_ATOMS: atom_id res chain seq x y z
N MET A 1 -22.95 -23.34 18.10
CA MET A 1 -21.83 -22.42 17.83
C MET A 1 -22.41 -21.14 17.24
N ASN A 2 -22.26 -20.00 17.90
CA ASN A 2 -22.95 -18.76 17.49
C ASN A 2 -22.49 -18.32 16.10
N SER A 3 -23.43 -17.93 15.23
CA SER A 3 -23.17 -17.52 13.84
C SER A 3 -22.08 -16.44 13.73
N THR A 4 -21.97 -15.57 14.72
CA THR A 4 -20.89 -14.56 14.84
C THR A 4 -19.50 -15.17 14.84
N ILE A 5 -19.29 -16.25 15.60
CA ILE A 5 -17.98 -16.92 15.71
C ILE A 5 -17.61 -17.54 14.36
N ILE A 6 -18.58 -18.16 13.69
CA ILE A 6 -18.38 -18.77 12.36
C ILE A 6 -17.95 -17.69 11.34
N ILE A 7 -18.63 -16.54 11.34
CA ILE A 7 -18.30 -15.42 10.45
C ILE A 7 -16.87 -14.92 10.72
N MET A 8 -16.50 -14.68 11.97
CA MET A 8 -15.14 -14.21 12.31
C MET A 8 -14.05 -15.17 11.82
N PHE A 9 -14.19 -16.47 12.13
CA PHE A 9 -13.21 -17.47 11.68
C PHE A 9 -13.16 -17.60 10.16
N SER A 10 -14.31 -17.53 9.46
CA SER A 10 -14.32 -17.58 8.00
C SER A 10 -13.56 -16.41 7.36
N VAL A 11 -13.70 -15.19 7.89
CA VAL A 11 -12.98 -14.00 7.38
C VAL A 11 -11.48 -14.11 7.63
N ILE A 12 -11.06 -14.60 8.79
CA ILE A 12 -9.65 -14.82 9.12
C ILE A 12 -9.05 -15.88 8.20
N ILE A 13 -9.73 -17.01 8.02
CA ILE A 13 -9.26 -18.08 7.14
C ILE A 13 -9.15 -17.59 5.70
N ALA A 14 -10.16 -16.87 5.20
CA ALA A 14 -10.16 -16.31 3.86
C ALA A 14 -8.99 -15.34 3.63
N THR A 15 -8.74 -14.42 4.57
CA THR A 15 -7.64 -13.46 4.48
C THR A 15 -6.26 -14.12 4.50
N VAL A 16 -6.07 -15.14 5.35
CA VAL A 16 -4.83 -15.94 5.37
C VAL A 16 -4.62 -16.68 4.05
N ILE A 17 -5.66 -17.32 3.51
CA ILE A 17 -5.58 -18.03 2.23
C ILE A 17 -5.18 -17.08 1.09
N VAL A 18 -5.82 -15.91 1.00
CA VAL A 18 -5.49 -14.91 -0.03
C VAL A 18 -4.06 -14.39 0.15
N GLY A 19 -3.63 -14.12 1.39
CA GLY A 19 -2.28 -13.65 1.70
C GLY A 19 -1.19 -14.66 1.38
N LEU A 20 -1.47 -15.97 1.52
CA LEU A 20 -0.54 -17.05 1.21
C LEU A 20 -0.57 -17.46 -0.28
N ALA A 21 -1.60 -17.08 -1.03
CA ALA A 21 -1.73 -17.44 -2.45
C ALA A 21 -0.48 -17.14 -3.30
N PRO A 22 0.25 -16.01 -3.12
CA PRO A 22 1.49 -15.74 -3.86
C PRO A 22 2.63 -16.72 -3.52
N ALA A 23 2.70 -17.25 -2.29
CA ALA A 23 3.77 -18.17 -1.87
C ALA A 23 3.70 -19.54 -2.58
N PHE A 24 2.50 -19.94 -3.03
CA PHE A 24 2.30 -21.18 -3.79
C PHE A 24 2.40 -20.98 -5.32
N GLY A 25 2.61 -19.74 -5.77
CA GLY A 25 2.72 -19.39 -7.18
C GLY A 25 4.09 -19.74 -7.78
N LYS A 26 4.26 -20.95 -8.31
CA LYS A 26 5.50 -21.39 -9.01
C LYS A 26 5.94 -20.47 -10.17
N LYS A 27 5.02 -19.69 -10.75
CA LYS A 27 5.32 -18.73 -11.83
C LYS A 27 5.99 -17.44 -11.34
N ALA A 28 5.73 -17.01 -10.09
CA ALA A 28 6.37 -15.83 -9.51
C ALA A 28 7.83 -16.12 -9.15
N ALA A 29 8.08 -17.28 -8.53
CA ALA A 29 9.42 -17.71 -8.13
C ALA A 29 10.40 -17.93 -9.31
N LYS A 30 9.90 -18.33 -10.49
CA LYS A 30 10.74 -18.54 -11.68
C LYS A 30 11.10 -17.25 -12.44
N LYS A 31 10.36 -16.16 -12.23
CA LYS A 31 10.58 -14.90 -12.96
C LYS A 31 11.54 -13.95 -12.26
N GLN A 32 11.71 -14.12 -10.94
CA GLN A 32 12.51 -13.27 -10.06
C GLN A 32 13.99 -13.26 -10.52
N SER A 33 14.33 -12.40 -11.47
CA SER A 33 15.73 -12.08 -11.75
C SER A 33 16.30 -11.31 -10.56
N SER A 34 17.61 -11.46 -10.32
CA SER A 34 18.33 -10.83 -9.21
C SER A 34 18.47 -9.31 -9.32
N SER A 35 17.67 -8.66 -10.18
CA SER A 35 17.69 -7.23 -10.43
C SER A 35 17.02 -6.45 -9.30
N THR A 36 17.68 -5.39 -8.82
CA THR A 36 17.13 -4.42 -7.87
C THR A 36 15.79 -3.85 -8.35
N SER A 37 15.63 -3.62 -9.66
CA SER A 37 14.36 -3.13 -10.23
C SER A 37 13.25 -4.18 -10.18
N GLU A 38 13.57 -5.46 -10.25
CA GLU A 38 12.54 -6.50 -10.15
C GLU A 38 12.10 -6.67 -8.70
N TYR A 39 13.05 -6.65 -7.76
CA TYR A 39 12.77 -6.76 -6.33
C TYR A 39 11.98 -5.56 -5.78
N PHE A 40 12.40 -4.33 -6.06
CA PHE A 40 11.76 -3.13 -5.50
C PHE A 40 10.59 -2.59 -6.34
N LEU A 41 10.62 -2.76 -7.66
CA LEU A 41 9.61 -2.17 -8.54
C LEU A 41 8.69 -3.20 -9.19
N GLY A 42 8.92 -4.52 -9.00
CA GLY A 42 8.15 -5.56 -9.67
C GLY A 42 8.19 -5.42 -11.20
N SER A 43 9.35 -5.01 -11.73
CA SER A 43 9.55 -4.68 -13.16
C SER A 43 8.61 -3.59 -13.67
N ARG A 44 8.12 -2.71 -12.78
CA ARG A 44 7.11 -1.68 -13.04
C ARG A 44 5.80 -2.24 -13.63
N GLY A 45 5.55 -3.54 -13.45
CA GLY A 45 4.40 -4.25 -14.01
C GLY A 45 3.09 -4.00 -13.28
N LEU A 46 3.14 -3.44 -12.07
CA LEU A 46 1.94 -3.04 -11.32
C LEU A 46 1.31 -1.81 -11.97
N GLY A 47 0.05 -1.94 -12.38
CA GLY A 47 -0.75 -0.82 -12.87
C GLY A 47 -1.04 0.21 -11.76
N VAL A 48 -1.50 1.39 -12.15
CA VAL A 48 -1.82 2.50 -11.22
C VAL A 48 -2.82 2.08 -10.15
N VAL A 49 -3.90 1.41 -10.54
CA VAL A 49 -4.98 0.99 -9.63
C VAL A 49 -4.47 0.01 -8.58
N LEU A 50 -3.73 -1.02 -9.00
CA LEU A 50 -3.19 -2.01 -8.08
C LEU A 50 -2.15 -1.40 -7.14
N THR A 51 -1.25 -0.56 -7.68
CA THR A 51 -0.26 0.18 -6.89
C THR A 51 -0.93 1.07 -5.84
N PHE A 52 -2.04 1.73 -6.20
CA PHE A 52 -2.83 2.54 -5.29
C PHE A 52 -3.41 1.72 -4.15
N PHE A 53 -4.16 0.65 -4.46
CA PHE A 53 -4.78 -0.17 -3.41
C PHE A 53 -3.75 -0.84 -2.50
N THR A 54 -2.62 -1.33 -3.04
CA THR A 54 -1.52 -1.86 -2.23
C THR A 54 -0.92 -0.79 -1.32
N SER A 55 -0.74 0.44 -1.82
CA SER A 55 -0.24 1.56 -1.00
C SER A 55 -1.23 1.93 0.11
N MET A 56 -2.53 1.97 -0.20
CA MET A 56 -3.57 2.26 0.79
C MET A 56 -3.70 1.16 1.84
N ALA A 57 -3.50 -0.12 1.46
CA ALA A 57 -3.48 -1.22 2.41
C ALA A 57 -2.35 -1.08 3.44
N THR A 58 -1.19 -0.55 3.03
CA THR A 58 -0.09 -0.21 3.96
C THR A 58 -0.43 0.99 4.84
N TRP A 59 -1.11 1.99 4.29
CA TRP A 59 -1.48 3.21 5.01
C TRP A 59 -2.48 2.93 6.15
N TYR A 60 -3.50 2.12 5.87
CA TYR A 60 -4.51 1.75 6.86
C TYR A 60 -4.04 0.58 7.72
N SER A 61 -3.28 0.90 8.78
CA SER A 61 -2.90 -0.06 9.81
C SER A 61 -3.94 -0.17 10.93
N SER A 62 -3.78 -1.18 11.79
CA SER A 62 -4.63 -1.41 12.97
C SER A 62 -4.74 -0.21 13.92
N SER A 63 -3.79 0.73 13.87
CA SER A 63 -3.80 1.95 14.67
C SER A 63 -4.99 2.86 14.37
N LEU A 64 -5.35 3.02 13.10
CA LEU A 64 -6.48 3.86 12.69
C LEU A 64 -7.82 3.21 13.07
N PHE A 65 -7.87 1.88 13.03
CA PHE A 65 -9.09 1.11 13.25
C PHE A 65 -9.44 0.95 14.74
N LEU A 66 -8.45 0.65 15.60
CA LEU A 66 -8.66 0.52 17.05
C LEU A 66 -8.53 1.86 17.76
N GLY A 67 -7.48 2.62 17.46
CA GLY A 67 -7.22 3.91 18.08
C GLY A 67 -8.24 4.96 17.67
N GLY A 68 -8.58 5.02 16.38
CA GLY A 68 -9.51 6.02 15.89
C GLY A 68 -10.94 5.85 16.36
N VAL A 69 -11.41 4.61 16.52
CA VAL A 69 -12.74 4.35 17.09
C VAL A 69 -12.77 4.68 18.59
N ALA A 70 -11.68 4.37 19.32
CA ALA A 70 -11.56 4.75 20.72
C ALA A 70 -11.53 6.27 20.92
N GLU A 71 -10.86 7.02 20.04
CA GLU A 71 -10.84 8.48 20.07
C GLU A 71 -12.19 9.08 19.73
N VAL A 72 -12.91 8.57 18.73
CA VAL A 72 -14.29 9.01 18.45
C VAL A 72 -15.22 8.73 19.65
N TYR A 73 -15.04 7.59 20.32
CA TYR A 73 -15.83 7.25 21.50
C TYR A 73 -15.57 8.21 22.69
N ARG A 74 -14.34 8.69 22.85
CA ARG A 74 -13.95 9.57 23.98
C ARG A 74 -14.09 11.06 23.66
N GLY A 75 -13.68 11.48 22.48
CA GLY A 75 -13.60 12.87 22.01
C GLY A 75 -14.76 13.31 21.10
N GLY A 76 -15.66 12.39 20.74
CA GLY A 76 -16.82 12.68 19.91
C GLY A 76 -16.54 12.65 18.41
N VAL A 77 -17.57 13.00 17.62
CA VAL A 77 -17.56 12.86 16.15
C VAL A 77 -16.59 13.81 15.44
N GLU A 78 -16.06 14.83 16.12
CA GLU A 78 -15.07 15.75 15.54
C GLU A 78 -13.80 15.03 15.10
N TRP A 79 -13.40 13.99 15.83
CA TRP A 79 -12.26 13.16 15.46
C TRP A 79 -12.50 12.41 14.13
N SER A 80 -13.76 12.27 13.68
CA SER A 80 -14.06 11.68 12.39
C SER A 80 -13.46 12.46 11.21
N PHE A 81 -13.14 13.74 11.39
CA PHE A 81 -12.43 14.55 10.39
C PHE A 81 -11.05 13.97 10.02
N ALA A 82 -10.40 13.24 10.93
CA ALA A 82 -9.14 12.55 10.64
C ALA A 82 -9.30 11.46 9.57
N PHE A 83 -10.43 10.74 9.58
CA PHE A 83 -10.74 9.74 8.55
C PHE A 83 -11.01 10.41 7.20
N THR A 84 -11.79 11.49 7.18
CA THR A 84 -12.06 12.25 5.95
C THR A 84 -10.78 12.84 5.35
N SER A 85 -9.90 13.38 6.18
CA SER A 85 -8.60 13.92 5.77
C SER A 85 -7.69 12.83 5.19
N SER A 86 -7.68 11.65 5.81
CA SER A 86 -6.92 10.49 5.31
C SER A 86 -7.46 9.99 3.96
N ALA A 87 -8.79 9.94 3.80
CA ALA A 87 -9.42 9.57 2.53
C ALA A 87 -9.09 10.58 1.42
N LEU A 88 -9.13 11.89 1.73
CA LEU A 88 -8.76 12.94 0.79
C LEU A 88 -7.28 12.85 0.39
N ALA A 89 -6.38 12.61 1.35
CA ALA A 89 -4.96 12.39 1.07
C ALA A 89 -4.73 11.19 0.14
N GLY A 90 -5.47 10.09 0.36
CA GLY A 90 -5.47 8.94 -0.55
C GLY A 90 -5.92 9.31 -1.97
N LEU A 91 -6.99 10.11 -2.10
CA LEU A 91 -7.47 10.57 -3.41
C LEU A 91 -6.45 11.46 -4.12
N VAL A 92 -5.81 12.38 -3.41
CA VAL A 92 -4.72 13.19 -3.96
C VAL A 92 -3.56 12.29 -4.41
N PHE A 93 -3.19 11.31 -3.61
CA PHE A 93 -2.16 10.34 -3.97
C PHE A 93 -2.53 9.55 -5.24
N PHE A 94 -3.78 9.15 -5.42
CA PHE A 94 -4.23 8.47 -6.63
C PHE A 94 -4.01 9.30 -7.91
N LEU A 95 -4.19 10.62 -7.81
CA LEU A 95 -3.99 11.54 -8.94
C LEU A 95 -2.51 11.85 -9.19
N VAL A 96 -1.70 11.94 -8.12
CA VAL A 96 -0.28 12.31 -8.20
C VAL A 96 0.63 11.10 -8.50
N ALA A 97 0.29 9.91 -8.00
CA ALA A 97 1.09 8.69 -8.16
C ALA A 97 1.41 8.32 -9.63
N PRO A 98 0.48 8.45 -10.61
CA PRO A 98 0.78 8.22 -12.03
C PRO A 98 1.86 9.16 -12.57
N ILE A 99 1.87 10.42 -12.11
CA ILE A 99 2.83 11.44 -12.53
C ILE A 99 4.21 11.06 -11.99
N ILE A 100 4.30 10.75 -10.70
CA ILE A 100 5.54 10.28 -10.06
C ILE A 100 6.07 9.02 -10.76
N ARG A 101 5.20 8.04 -11.03
CA ARG A 101 5.57 6.80 -11.73
C ARG A 101 6.13 7.06 -13.12
N ARG A 102 5.57 8.01 -13.87
CA ARG A 102 6.06 8.39 -15.20
C ARG A 102 7.45 9.03 -15.13
N VAL A 103 7.65 9.98 -14.20
CA VAL A 103 8.96 10.64 -14.01
C VAL A 103 10.01 9.64 -13.57
N ALA A 104 9.70 8.79 -12.59
CA ALA A 104 10.58 7.74 -12.10
C ALA A 104 10.89 6.69 -13.16
N GLY A 105 9.93 6.37 -14.04
CA GLY A 105 10.15 5.49 -15.18
C GLY A 105 11.11 6.08 -16.21
N ASN A 106 10.94 7.36 -16.56
CA ASN A 106 11.78 8.03 -17.56
C ASN A 106 13.24 8.16 -17.13
N LYS A 107 13.48 8.41 -15.84
CA LYS A 107 14.83 8.61 -15.27
C LYS A 107 15.37 7.39 -14.53
N ASN A 108 14.67 6.26 -14.60
CA ASN A 108 15.03 4.99 -13.96
C ASN A 108 15.26 5.06 -12.45
N TYR A 109 14.59 5.98 -11.74
CA TYR A 109 14.66 6.04 -10.28
C TYR A 109 14.11 4.74 -9.66
N VAL A 110 14.82 4.27 -8.64
CA VAL A 110 14.46 3.11 -7.80
C VAL A 110 14.06 3.59 -6.41
N THR A 111 14.76 4.58 -5.88
CA THR A 111 14.55 5.12 -4.53
C THR A 111 14.08 6.58 -4.58
N GLN A 112 13.58 7.07 -3.44
CA GLN A 112 13.33 8.51 -3.28
C GLN A 112 14.64 9.33 -3.28
N ALA A 113 15.75 8.74 -2.83
CA ALA A 113 17.05 9.40 -2.84
C ALA A 113 17.51 9.70 -4.26
N ASP A 114 17.27 8.80 -5.23
CA ASP A 114 17.62 9.01 -6.64
C ASP A 114 16.93 10.26 -7.21
N PHE A 115 15.66 10.47 -6.84
CA PHE A 115 14.90 11.66 -7.24
C PHE A 115 15.51 12.94 -6.66
N PHE A 116 15.87 12.92 -5.38
CA PHE A 116 16.45 14.11 -4.73
C PHE A 116 17.89 14.36 -5.17
N SER A 117 18.70 13.31 -5.36
CA SER A 117 20.06 13.39 -5.89
C SER A 117 20.09 14.04 -7.27
N ASP A 118 19.21 13.60 -8.18
CA ASP A 118 19.10 14.18 -9.52
C ASP A 118 18.58 15.63 -9.50
N LYS A 119 17.63 15.95 -8.61
CA LYS A 119 17.06 17.30 -8.52
C LYS A 119 17.98 18.31 -7.83
N LEU A 120 18.76 17.86 -6.85
CA LEU A 120 19.64 18.70 -6.04
C LEU A 120 21.10 18.65 -6.49
N HIS A 121 21.42 17.87 -7.54
CA HIS A 121 22.78 17.60 -8.00
C HIS A 121 23.72 17.13 -6.87
N SER A 122 23.17 16.42 -5.88
CA SER A 122 23.91 15.97 -4.71
C SER A 122 24.34 14.52 -4.92
N SER A 123 25.66 14.28 -4.92
CA SER A 123 26.23 12.94 -4.94
C SER A 123 26.16 12.34 -3.53
N THR A 124 25.26 11.38 -3.31
CA THR A 124 25.25 10.51 -2.12
C THR A 124 25.50 9.08 -2.54
#